data_AF-A0A3N1A5J4-F1
#
_entry.id   AF-A0A3N1A5J4-F1
#
_cell.length_a   1.000
_cell.length_b   1.000
_cell.length_c   1.000
_cell.angle_alpha   90.00
_cell.angle_beta   90.00
_cell.angle_gamma   90.00
#
_symmetry.space_group_name_H-M   'P 1'
#
loop_
_entity.id
_entity.type
_entity.pdbx_description
1 polymer ?
#
loop_
_entity_poly.entity_id
_entity_poly.type
_entity_poly.pdbx_seq_one_letter_code
_entity_poly.pdbx_strand_id
1 'polypeptide(L)'
;MADLARPIRHRGDVTGYLLKLIRESIPLTQEQLATELGVDRATVQSWESGRRPFTAVPLGQAVATRQRLGRLGADPTLLTAVEDAVEVDFILSSVLNDRIERTQIAEQPLGWSVLTHRLTDLLLWTVIGQTPTFIRNPRAPQRRRGPVATSPLLSADERRAFFAHLQTLAERAASQRHPHLLLHRQACFLAGMDPSGASAAWLAQNTVRSARRGLAFHTWSPQWSDARSVATSLAKQGDPEPLREFIARAHPDDACEQAALNYSAYWVGEIPHRQRDDTFMPINTSSWYGTRLLRHLVHRLEPGHPFIDLNIHNLWALLTARPTLVHADPASAHALVDRTPALLESDTISGQSRQELTSVLYSLRTNGFPGTGTSR
;
A
#
# COMPACT_ATOMS: atom_id res chain seq x y z
N MET A 1 29.04 31.38 -10.26
CA MET A 1 28.08 31.79 -9.22
C MET A 1 27.63 30.54 -8.49
N ALA A 2 28.08 30.34 -7.25
CA ALA A 2 27.76 29.16 -6.46
C ALA A 2 26.25 29.13 -6.15
N ASP A 3 25.56 28.11 -6.67
CA ASP A 3 24.17 27.81 -6.38
C ASP A 3 24.08 27.36 -4.91
N LEU A 4 23.84 28.32 -4.00
CA LEU A 4 23.67 28.08 -2.56
C LEU A 4 22.45 27.17 -2.39
N ALA A 5 22.74 25.87 -2.27
CA ALA A 5 21.77 24.81 -2.18
C ALA A 5 20.80 25.03 -1.01
N ARG A 6 19.49 25.04 -1.29
CA ARG A 6 18.51 24.82 -0.22
C ARG A 6 18.67 23.38 0.28
N PRO A 7 18.89 23.16 1.58
CA PRO A 7 18.96 21.82 2.16
C PRO A 7 17.61 21.11 2.00
N ILE A 8 17.65 19.77 1.88
CA ILE A 8 16.44 18.94 1.87
C ILE A 8 15.63 19.25 3.12
N ARG A 9 14.37 19.65 2.94
CA ARG A 9 13.47 19.90 4.06
C ARG A 9 13.06 18.56 4.67
N HIS A 10 13.59 18.24 5.85
CA HIS A 10 13.14 17.09 6.61
C HIS A 10 11.67 17.28 7.01
N ARG A 11 10.82 16.32 6.63
CA ARG A 11 9.40 16.29 6.98
C ARG A 11 9.16 15.53 8.28
N GLY A 12 8.07 15.91 8.94
CA GLY A 12 7.53 15.22 10.11
C GLY A 12 6.00 15.22 10.10
N ASP A 13 5.40 15.40 8.93
CA ASP A 13 3.97 15.66 8.77
C ASP A 13 3.17 14.41 9.17
N VAL A 14 3.59 13.24 8.68
CA VAL A 14 2.91 11.96 8.95
C VAL A 14 3.18 11.48 10.36
N THR A 15 4.46 11.45 10.74
CA THR A 15 4.84 10.99 12.08
C THR A 15 4.26 11.91 13.15
N GLY A 16 4.30 13.23 12.94
CA GLY A 16 3.72 14.19 13.88
C GLY A 16 2.22 14.01 14.04
N TYR A 17 1.49 13.88 12.94
CA TYR A 17 0.05 13.65 13.01
C TYR A 17 -0.29 12.30 13.65
N LEU A 18 0.49 11.25 13.37
CA LEU A 18 0.32 9.94 14.02
C LEU A 18 0.57 10.01 15.53
N LEU A 19 1.61 10.73 15.99
CA LEU A 19 1.87 10.96 17.42
C LEU A 19 0.70 11.67 18.10
N LYS A 20 0.08 12.63 17.41
CA LYS A 20 -1.14 13.28 17.88
C LYS A 20 -2.29 12.27 18.02
N LEU A 21 -2.50 11.38 17.05
CA LEU A 21 -3.51 10.33 17.17
C LEU A 21 -3.21 9.34 18.31
N ILE A 22 -1.95 8.99 18.51
CA ILE A 22 -1.49 8.15 19.62
C ILE A 22 -1.83 8.82 20.95
N ARG A 23 -1.55 10.12 21.11
CA ARG A 23 -1.97 10.88 22.28
C ARG A 23 -3.50 10.90 22.41
N GLU A 24 -4.24 11.16 21.32
CA GLU A 24 -5.71 11.19 21.35
C GLU A 24 -6.35 9.83 21.65
N SER A 25 -5.60 8.72 21.51
CA SER A 25 -6.06 7.39 21.92
C SER A 25 -6.11 7.20 23.45
N ILE A 26 -5.45 8.09 24.20
CA ILE A 26 -5.41 8.11 25.67
C ILE A 26 -5.98 9.44 26.20
N PRO A 27 -6.51 9.51 27.42
CA PRO A 27 -7.19 10.70 27.94
C PRO A 27 -6.20 11.78 28.41
N LEU A 28 -5.15 12.07 27.63
CA LEU A 28 -4.12 13.06 27.97
C LEU A 28 -4.14 14.28 27.04
N THR A 29 -4.04 15.47 27.64
CA THR A 29 -3.73 16.71 26.92
C THR A 29 -2.24 16.76 26.55
N GLN A 30 -1.85 17.70 25.68
CA GLN A 30 -0.43 17.92 25.36
C GLN A 30 0.40 18.29 26.59
N GLU A 31 -0.20 19.01 27.55
CA GLU A 31 0.47 19.42 28.79
C GLU A 31 0.70 18.23 29.72
N GLN A 32 -0.33 17.40 29.92
CA GLN A 32 -0.20 16.17 30.71
C GLN A 32 0.79 15.20 30.07
N LEU A 33 0.73 15.01 28.75
CA LEU A 33 1.69 14.15 28.05
C LEU A 33 3.12 14.68 28.21
N ALA A 34 3.32 15.99 28.15
CA ALA A 34 4.63 16.60 28.35
C ALA A 34 5.20 16.28 29.74
N THR A 35 4.37 16.38 30.78
CA THR A 35 4.72 15.98 32.15
C THR A 35 5.13 14.50 32.22
N GLU A 36 4.33 13.58 31.68
CA GLU A 36 4.63 12.13 31.68
C GLU A 36 5.92 11.79 30.90
N LEU A 37 6.19 12.53 29.83
CA LEU A 37 7.39 12.35 29.02
C LEU A 37 8.62 13.09 29.58
N GLY A 38 8.45 13.97 30.58
CA GLY A 38 9.53 14.79 31.13
C GLY A 38 10.11 15.77 30.10
N VAL A 39 9.26 16.34 29.24
CA VAL A 39 9.63 17.34 28.22
C VAL A 39 8.71 18.55 28.33
N ASP A 40 9.05 19.66 27.67
CA ASP A 40 8.16 20.82 27.62
C ASP A 40 6.94 20.58 26.72
N ARG A 41 5.81 21.21 27.06
CA ARG A 41 4.60 21.22 26.22
C ARG A 41 4.89 21.67 24.79
N ALA A 42 5.78 22.66 24.62
CA ALA A 42 6.20 23.14 23.31
C ALA A 42 6.90 22.05 22.47
N THR A 43 7.62 21.13 23.11
CA THR A 43 8.27 19.99 22.46
C THR A 43 7.23 19.02 21.92
N VAL A 44 6.24 18.63 22.74
CA VAL A 44 5.12 17.79 22.31
C VAL A 44 4.36 18.44 21.16
N GLN A 45 4.03 19.73 21.28
CA GLN A 45 3.35 20.47 20.22
C GLN A 45 4.18 20.52 18.92
N SER A 46 5.51 20.65 19.03
CA SER A 46 6.40 20.70 17.87
C SER A 46 6.49 19.34 17.17
N TRP A 47 6.51 18.24 17.93
CA TRP A 47 6.42 16.88 17.39
C TRP A 47 5.07 16.64 16.71
N GLU A 48 3.95 16.90 17.39
CA GLU A 48 2.60 16.64 16.88
C GLU A 48 2.24 17.48 15.64
N SER A 49 2.86 18.65 15.49
CA SER A 49 2.68 19.51 14.31
C SER A 49 3.63 19.19 13.16
N GLY A 50 4.58 18.28 13.35
CA GLY A 50 5.63 17.99 12.37
C GLY A 50 6.67 19.10 12.19
N ARG A 51 6.53 20.24 12.90
CA ARG A 51 7.48 21.37 12.84
C ARG A 51 8.89 20.97 13.24
N ARG A 52 9.01 20.09 14.24
CA ARG A 52 10.25 19.36 14.54
C ARG A 52 10.01 17.89 14.20
N PRO A 53 10.57 17.39 13.08
CA PRO A 53 10.46 15.99 12.71
C PRO A 53 10.87 15.08 13.87
N PHE A 54 10.08 14.04 14.11
CA PHE A 54 10.41 13.06 15.14
C PHE A 54 11.69 12.28 14.80
N THR A 55 12.07 12.24 13.52
CA THR A 55 13.37 11.74 13.04
C THR A 55 14.58 12.50 13.56
N ALA A 56 14.39 13.74 14.02
CA ALA A 56 15.45 14.53 14.67
C ALA A 56 15.56 14.27 16.19
N VAL A 57 14.72 13.39 16.75
CA VAL A 57 14.80 12.96 18.15
C VAL A 57 15.85 11.85 18.27
N PRO A 58 16.77 11.92 19.26
CA PRO A 58 17.73 10.83 19.49
C PRO A 58 17.02 9.49 19.64
N LEU A 59 17.57 8.43 19.02
CA LEU A 59 16.93 7.11 18.99
C LEU A 59 16.54 6.59 20.38
N GLY A 60 17.41 6.75 21.38
CA GLY A 60 17.13 6.37 22.76
C GLY A 60 15.91 7.08 23.35
N GLN A 61 15.74 8.38 23.04
CA GLN A 61 14.56 9.15 23.46
C GLN A 61 13.31 8.72 22.69
N ALA A 62 13.41 8.42 21.40
CA ALA A 62 12.30 7.90 20.61
C ALA A 62 11.80 6.55 21.17
N VAL A 63 12.71 5.63 21.50
CA VAL A 63 12.39 4.34 22.12
C VAL A 63 11.73 4.54 23.49
N ALA A 64 12.31 5.39 24.34
CA ALA A 64 11.73 5.70 25.65
C ALA A 64 10.32 6.30 25.54
N THR A 65 10.12 7.20 24.58
CA THR A 65 8.81 7.84 24.32
C THR A 65 7.78 6.80 23.90
N ARG A 66 8.12 5.92 22.94
CA ARG A 66 7.22 4.83 22.49
C ARG A 66 6.85 3.88 23.64
N GLN A 67 7.82 3.49 24.46
CA GLN A 67 7.59 2.63 25.63
C GLN A 67 6.68 3.28 26.67
N ARG A 68 6.90 4.58 26.97
CA ARG A 68 6.03 5.32 27.91
C ARG A 68 4.61 5.46 27.38
N LEU A 69 4.43 5.80 26.11
CA LEU A 69 3.10 5.86 25.48
C LEU A 69 2.38 4.50 25.56
N GLY A 70 3.09 3.40 25.34
CA GLY A 70 2.55 2.04 25.54
C GLY A 70 2.12 1.77 26.98
N ARG A 71 2.92 2.17 27.98
CA ARG A 71 2.57 2.04 29.41
C ARG A 71 1.37 2.89 29.82
N LEU A 72 1.18 4.03 29.17
CA LEU A 72 0.01 4.90 29.36
C LEU A 72 -1.25 4.38 28.66
N GLY A 73 -1.17 3.22 27.99
CA GLY A 73 -2.32 2.55 27.36
C GLY A 73 -2.64 3.05 25.95
N ALA A 74 -1.69 3.67 25.25
CA ALA A 74 -1.90 4.09 23.88
C ALA A 74 -2.14 2.91 22.92
N ASP A 75 -2.91 3.16 21.86
CA ASP A 75 -3.30 2.13 20.90
C ASP A 75 -2.04 1.45 20.30
N PRO A 76 -1.87 0.12 20.50
CA PRO A 76 -0.71 -0.60 20.01
C PRO A 76 -0.63 -0.59 18.48
N THR A 77 -1.77 -0.55 17.78
CA THR A 77 -1.81 -0.48 16.31
C THR A 77 -1.17 0.81 15.83
N LEU A 78 -1.50 1.95 16.45
CA LEU A 78 -0.92 3.25 16.11
C LEU A 78 0.57 3.31 16.50
N LEU A 79 0.95 2.75 17.65
CA LEU A 79 2.36 2.70 18.08
C LEU A 79 3.24 1.91 17.12
N THR A 80 2.74 0.79 16.58
CA THR A 80 3.50 0.00 15.60
C THR A 80 3.64 0.69 14.23
N ALA A 81 2.78 1.66 13.92
CA ALA A 81 2.83 2.40 12.66
C ALA A 81 3.82 3.59 12.68
N VAL A 82 4.46 3.89 13.82
CA VAL A 82 5.39 5.03 13.94
C VAL A 82 6.62 4.86 13.04
N GLU A 83 7.16 3.64 12.96
CA GLU A 83 8.32 3.35 12.09
C GLU A 83 7.95 3.52 10.61
N ASP A 84 6.77 3.03 10.21
CA ASP A 84 6.24 3.23 8.86
C ASP A 84 6.02 4.72 8.56
N ALA A 85 5.49 5.50 9.52
CA ALA A 85 5.28 6.94 9.34
C ALA A 85 6.58 7.73 9.17
N VAL A 86 7.62 7.35 9.91
CA VAL A 86 8.97 7.93 9.77
C VAL A 86 9.54 7.66 8.37
N GLU A 87 9.39 6.43 7.88
CA GLU A 87 9.82 6.05 6.53
C GLU A 87 9.05 6.83 5.46
N VAL A 88 7.75 7.03 5.65
CA VAL A 88 6.93 7.87 4.75
C VAL A 88 7.41 9.32 4.74
N ASP A 89 7.68 9.93 5.90
CA ASP A 89 8.21 11.30 5.95
C ASP A 89 9.55 11.41 5.21
N PHE A 90 10.40 10.39 5.29
CA PHE A 90 11.67 10.32 4.57
C PHE A 90 11.49 10.17 3.05
N ILE A 91 10.59 9.28 2.61
CA ILE A 91 10.22 9.14 1.19
C ILE A 91 9.67 10.45 0.64
N LEU A 92 8.72 11.08 1.35
CA LEU A 92 8.13 12.36 0.94
C LEU A 92 9.17 13.47 0.84
N SER A 93 10.11 13.54 1.79
CA SER A 93 11.20 14.52 1.76
C SER A 93 12.09 14.34 0.52
N SER A 94 12.33 13.09 0.10
CA SER A 94 13.14 12.78 -1.07
C SER A 94 12.40 13.03 -2.40
N VAL A 95 11.15 12.56 -2.52
CA VAL A 95 10.34 12.73 -3.73
C VAL A 95 10.02 14.21 -3.97
N LEU A 96 9.75 15.00 -2.93
CA LEU A 96 9.44 16.43 -3.05
C LEU A 96 10.68 17.33 -3.11
N ASN A 97 11.87 16.76 -3.26
CA ASN A 97 13.09 17.54 -3.43
C ASN A 97 13.09 18.24 -4.79
N ASP A 98 13.25 19.57 -4.80
CA ASP A 98 13.33 20.40 -6.02
C ASP A 98 14.46 19.98 -6.98
N ARG A 99 15.40 19.14 -6.53
CA ARG A 99 16.54 18.63 -7.31
C ARG A 99 16.34 17.19 -7.78
N ILE A 100 15.10 16.71 -7.88
CA ILE A 100 14.77 15.33 -8.22
C ILE A 100 15.44 14.85 -9.53
N GLU A 101 15.65 15.75 -10.50
CA GLU A 101 16.32 15.44 -11.77
C GLU A 101 17.82 15.16 -11.61
N ARG A 102 18.45 15.74 -10.59
CA ARG A 102 19.90 15.68 -10.34
C ARG A 102 20.28 14.64 -9.29
N THR A 103 19.34 14.21 -8.45
CA THR A 103 19.60 13.20 -7.41
C THR A 103 19.98 11.86 -8.04
N GLN A 104 20.94 11.16 -7.44
CA GLN A 104 21.32 9.82 -7.89
C GLN A 104 20.14 8.86 -7.72
N ILE A 105 19.84 8.07 -8.75
CA ILE A 105 18.67 7.17 -8.73
C ILE A 105 18.82 6.06 -7.68
N ALA A 106 20.05 5.56 -7.46
CA ALA A 106 20.31 4.55 -6.43
C ALA A 106 20.06 5.06 -5.00
N GLU A 107 20.11 6.38 -4.78
CA GLU A 107 19.87 7.00 -3.48
C GLU A 107 18.38 7.31 -3.23
N GLN A 108 17.49 6.99 -4.17
CA GLN A 108 16.06 7.24 -4.04
C GLN A 108 15.42 6.25 -3.04
N PRO A 109 14.88 6.71 -1.90
CA PRO A 109 14.32 5.83 -0.88
C PRO A 109 13.15 5.00 -1.35
N LEU A 110 12.39 5.52 -2.32
CA LEU A 110 11.32 4.80 -3.00
C LEU A 110 11.83 3.57 -3.78
N GLY A 111 13.14 3.35 -3.91
CA GLY A 111 13.72 2.17 -4.55
C GLY A 111 14.44 1.21 -3.60
N TRP A 112 14.42 1.44 -2.28
CA TRP A 112 15.24 0.66 -1.32
C TRP A 112 14.56 -0.58 -0.77
N SER A 113 13.23 -0.57 -0.71
CA SER A 113 12.45 -1.71 -0.25
C SER A 113 11.09 -1.74 -0.92
N VAL A 114 10.49 -2.93 -0.95
CA VAL A 114 9.15 -3.15 -1.47
C VAL A 114 8.15 -2.51 -0.52
N LEU A 115 7.30 -1.63 -1.04
CA LEU A 115 6.24 -0.98 -0.28
C LEU A 115 5.24 -2.01 0.23
N THR A 116 4.74 -1.77 1.43
CA THR A 116 3.62 -2.52 2.02
C THR A 116 2.34 -1.69 1.90
N HIS A 117 1.18 -2.34 2.02
CA HIS A 117 -0.10 -1.65 2.04
C HIS A 117 -0.15 -0.55 3.11
N ARG A 118 0.49 -0.77 4.27
CA ARG A 118 0.49 0.23 5.36
C ARG A 118 1.31 1.47 5.01
N LEU A 119 2.52 1.30 4.47
CA LEU A 119 3.34 2.42 3.99
C LEU A 119 2.62 3.20 2.89
N THR A 120 2.01 2.48 1.95
CA THR A 120 1.21 3.10 0.88
C THR A 120 0.01 3.84 1.43
N ASP A 121 -0.76 3.27 2.36
CA ASP A 121 -1.89 3.96 3.00
C ASP A 121 -1.44 5.26 3.66
N LEU A 122 -0.31 5.25 4.38
CA LEU A 122 0.25 6.44 5.03
C LEU A 122 0.73 7.50 4.02
N LEU A 123 1.38 7.09 2.92
CA LEU A 123 1.74 7.99 1.81
C LEU A 123 0.50 8.62 1.18
N LEU A 124 -0.51 7.82 0.84
CA LEU A 124 -1.73 8.31 0.19
C LEU A 124 -2.59 9.16 1.13
N TRP A 125 -2.45 8.98 2.44
CA TRP A 125 -3.11 9.85 3.39
C TRP A 125 -2.66 11.31 3.27
N THR A 126 -1.37 11.55 3.03
CA THR A 126 -0.83 12.91 2.86
C THR A 126 -1.11 13.48 1.48
N VAL A 127 -1.12 12.62 0.46
CA VAL A 127 -1.21 13.05 -0.93
C VAL A 127 -2.67 13.21 -1.37
N ILE A 128 -3.57 12.30 -1.00
CA ILE A 128 -4.97 12.32 -1.47
C ILE A 128 -5.99 12.35 -0.34
N GLY A 129 -5.56 12.43 0.92
CA GLY A 129 -6.45 12.51 2.08
C GLY A 129 -7.14 11.19 2.45
N GLN A 130 -6.76 10.08 1.82
CA GLN A 130 -7.33 8.77 2.12
C GLN A 130 -6.87 8.30 3.49
N THR A 131 -7.78 8.27 4.47
CA THR A 131 -7.43 7.83 5.83
C THR A 131 -7.04 6.34 5.81
N PRO A 132 -5.88 5.98 6.38
CA PRO A 132 -5.40 4.60 6.45
C PRO A 132 -6.42 3.69 7.11
N THR A 133 -6.56 2.48 6.58
CA THR A 133 -7.57 1.51 7.03
C THR A 133 -7.43 1.16 8.52
N PHE A 134 -6.19 1.02 9.01
CA PHE A 134 -5.89 0.76 10.42
C PHE A 134 -6.14 1.96 11.34
N ILE A 135 -6.38 3.15 10.80
CA ILE A 135 -6.70 4.36 11.56
C ILE A 135 -8.20 4.58 11.65
N ARG A 136 -9.04 4.07 10.73
CA ARG A 136 -10.46 4.46 10.53
C ARG A 136 -11.43 4.35 11.73
N ASN A 137 -10.98 3.92 12.91
CA ASN A 137 -11.75 3.91 14.15
C ASN A 137 -10.96 4.47 15.37
N PRO A 138 -10.40 5.69 15.35
CA PRO A 138 -9.93 6.28 16.59
C PRO A 138 -11.20 6.68 17.38
N ARG A 139 -11.29 6.32 18.66
CA ARG A 139 -12.39 6.78 19.54
C ARG A 139 -12.68 8.26 19.27
N ALA A 140 -13.96 8.61 19.08
CA ALA A 140 -14.35 9.95 18.69
C ALA A 140 -13.68 10.99 19.62
N PRO A 141 -12.98 11.99 19.07
CA PRO A 141 -12.25 12.97 19.85
C PRO A 141 -13.21 13.74 20.76
N GLN A 142 -12.83 13.91 22.03
CA GLN A 142 -13.52 14.84 22.94
C GLN A 142 -13.66 16.22 22.28
N ARG A 143 -14.81 16.88 22.51
CA ARG A 143 -15.20 18.19 21.91
C ARG A 143 -14.00 19.11 21.70
N ARG A 144 -13.65 19.34 20.43
CA ARG A 144 -12.50 20.13 20.00
C ARG A 144 -12.84 21.63 20.06
N ARG A 145 -11.89 22.48 20.47
CA ARG A 145 -12.00 23.95 20.46
C ARG A 145 -10.97 24.52 19.47
N GLY A 146 -11.44 25.22 18.43
CA GLY A 146 -10.59 25.88 17.42
C GLY A 146 -10.19 25.02 16.21
N PRO A 147 -9.55 25.63 15.19
CA PRO A 147 -9.10 24.94 13.98
C PRO A 147 -7.91 24.02 14.29
N VAL A 148 -8.11 22.72 14.07
CA VAL A 148 -7.10 21.68 14.29
C VAL A 148 -7.00 20.87 13.01
N ALA A 149 -5.78 20.59 12.53
CA ALA A 149 -5.58 19.75 11.35
C ALA A 149 -6.31 18.40 11.52
N THR A 150 -7.06 18.00 10.50
CA THR A 150 -7.83 16.75 10.44
C THR A 150 -7.11 15.63 9.67
N SER A 151 -5.98 15.96 9.03
CA SER A 151 -5.09 15.03 8.34
C SER A 151 -3.72 15.68 8.10
N PRO A 152 -2.66 14.89 7.83
CA PRO A 152 -1.35 15.39 7.40
C PRO A 152 -1.31 15.71 5.90
N LEU A 153 -2.34 16.38 5.37
CA LEU A 153 -2.47 16.63 3.94
C LEU A 153 -1.43 17.64 3.44
N LEU A 154 -0.71 17.30 2.37
CA LEU A 154 0.19 18.20 1.65
C LEU A 154 -0.58 19.39 1.04
N SER A 155 0.11 20.50 0.79
CA SER A 155 -0.47 21.62 0.02
C SER A 155 -0.79 21.21 -1.43
N ALA A 156 -1.63 21.98 -2.12
CA ALA A 156 -2.00 21.67 -3.50
C ALA A 156 -0.79 21.62 -4.46
N ASP A 157 0.18 22.52 -4.26
CA ASP A 157 1.39 22.58 -5.08
C ASP A 157 2.33 21.41 -4.78
N GLU A 158 2.50 21.04 -3.50
CA GLU A 158 3.27 19.85 -3.13
C GLU A 158 2.65 18.57 -3.68
N ARG A 159 1.31 18.43 -3.67
CA ARG A 159 0.64 17.28 -4.29
C ARG A 159 0.89 17.20 -5.79
N ARG A 160 0.83 18.33 -6.49
CA ARG A 160 1.12 18.39 -7.94
C ARG A 160 2.58 18.02 -8.22
N ALA A 161 3.51 18.57 -7.43
CA ALA A 161 4.93 18.26 -7.52
C ALA A 161 5.20 16.78 -7.23
N PHE A 162 4.54 16.18 -6.24
CA PHE A 162 4.67 14.77 -5.91
C PHE A 162 4.39 13.87 -7.13
N PHE A 163 3.24 14.03 -7.77
CA PHE A 163 2.88 13.19 -8.93
C PHE A 163 3.78 13.46 -10.13
N ALA A 164 4.14 14.72 -10.41
CA ALA A 164 5.08 15.05 -11.48
C ALA A 164 6.46 14.40 -11.25
N HIS A 165 6.98 14.48 -10.02
CA HIS A 165 8.27 13.90 -9.67
C HIS A 165 8.26 12.36 -9.73
N LEU A 166 7.14 11.70 -9.43
CA LEU A 166 7.02 10.25 -9.63
C LEU A 166 7.17 9.86 -11.11
N GLN A 167 6.59 10.64 -12.03
CA GLN A 167 6.75 10.40 -13.47
C GLN A 167 8.22 10.56 -13.88
N THR A 168 8.89 11.63 -13.42
CA THR A 168 10.33 11.84 -13.65
C THR A 168 11.18 10.69 -13.09
N LEU A 169 10.89 10.23 -11.87
CA LEU A 169 11.62 9.13 -11.24
C LEU A 169 11.45 7.82 -12.01
N ALA A 170 10.24 7.50 -12.46
CA ALA A 170 9.99 6.32 -13.27
C ALA A 170 10.79 6.38 -14.59
N GLU A 171 10.73 7.49 -15.33
CA GLU A 171 11.46 7.64 -16.59
C GLU A 171 12.98 7.52 -16.42
N ARG A 172 13.52 8.12 -15.36
CA ARG A 172 14.95 8.00 -15.03
C ARG A 172 15.33 6.59 -14.58
N ALA A 173 14.47 5.90 -13.85
CA ALA A 173 14.69 4.52 -13.42
C ALA A 173 14.71 3.53 -14.59
N ALA A 174 13.89 3.78 -15.62
CA ALA A 174 13.79 2.94 -16.81
C ALA A 174 14.86 3.21 -17.88
N SER A 175 15.44 4.42 -17.92
CA SER A 175 16.41 4.83 -18.96
C SER A 175 17.86 4.42 -18.69
N GLN A 176 18.15 3.86 -17.52
CA GLN A 176 19.50 3.42 -17.16
C GLN A 176 19.92 2.14 -17.90
N ARG A 177 21.24 1.94 -18.04
CA ARG A 177 21.81 0.70 -18.61
C ARG A 177 21.39 -0.54 -17.81
N HIS A 178 21.29 -0.39 -16.49
CA HIS A 178 20.67 -1.37 -15.60
C HIS A 178 19.45 -0.69 -14.95
N PRO A 179 18.23 -1.02 -15.37
CA PRO A 179 17.04 -0.32 -14.90
C PRO A 179 16.81 -0.60 -13.41
N HIS A 180 16.42 0.45 -12.67
CA HIS A 180 16.02 0.34 -11.27
C HIS A 180 14.54 -0.05 -11.20
N LEU A 181 14.24 -1.31 -11.52
CA LEU A 181 12.86 -1.80 -11.71
C LEU A 181 11.98 -1.63 -10.48
N LEU A 182 12.51 -1.82 -9.27
CA LEU A 182 11.72 -1.59 -8.05
C LEU A 182 11.30 -0.11 -7.94
N LEU A 183 12.22 0.82 -8.18
CA LEU A 183 11.87 2.25 -8.15
C LEU A 183 10.85 2.58 -9.24
N HIS A 184 11.06 2.08 -10.46
CA HIS A 184 10.14 2.32 -11.58
C HIS A 184 8.72 1.83 -11.24
N ARG A 185 8.58 0.57 -10.82
CA ARG A 185 7.26 -0.01 -10.54
C ARG A 185 6.52 0.67 -9.39
N GLN A 186 7.25 1.11 -8.35
CA GLN A 186 6.66 1.81 -7.21
C GLN A 186 6.26 3.24 -7.57
N ALA A 187 7.07 3.92 -8.38
CA ALA A 187 6.73 5.24 -8.91
C ALA A 187 5.49 5.19 -9.82
N CYS A 188 5.42 4.22 -10.73
CA CYS A 188 4.25 3.98 -11.57
C CYS A 188 2.99 3.67 -10.73
N PHE A 189 3.10 2.78 -9.75
CA PHE A 189 2.00 2.43 -8.85
C PHE A 189 1.45 3.63 -8.09
N LEU A 190 2.33 4.45 -7.50
CA LEU A 190 1.91 5.66 -6.79
C LEU A 190 1.35 6.73 -7.74
N ALA A 191 1.90 6.88 -8.95
CA ALA A 191 1.35 7.78 -9.98
C ALA A 191 -0.05 7.34 -10.42
N GLY A 192 -0.32 6.03 -10.45
CA GLY A 192 -1.65 5.46 -10.68
C GLY A 192 -2.68 5.82 -9.61
N MET A 193 -2.29 6.41 -8.48
CA MET A 193 -3.20 6.90 -7.43
C MET A 193 -3.58 8.37 -7.59
N ASP A 194 -3.12 9.05 -8.65
CA ASP A 194 -3.46 10.43 -8.95
C ASP A 194 -4.96 10.60 -9.25
N PRO A 195 -5.73 11.32 -8.42
CA PRO A 195 -7.17 11.48 -8.61
C PRO A 195 -7.52 12.46 -9.74
N SER A 196 -6.55 13.23 -10.24
CA SER A 196 -6.78 14.18 -11.34
C SER A 196 -6.81 13.51 -12.72
N GLY A 197 -6.34 12.26 -12.81
CA GLY A 197 -6.18 11.55 -14.08
C GLY A 197 -4.98 12.00 -14.91
N ALA A 198 -4.19 12.99 -14.45
CA ALA A 198 -3.06 13.53 -15.22
C ALA A 198 -1.99 12.47 -15.53
N SER A 199 -1.84 11.48 -14.65
CA SER A 199 -0.88 10.37 -14.83
C SER A 199 -1.38 9.26 -15.76
N ALA A 200 -2.68 9.20 -16.10
CA ALA A 200 -3.26 8.08 -16.86
C ALA A 200 -2.69 7.98 -18.28
N ALA A 201 -2.65 9.10 -19.02
CA ALA A 201 -2.13 9.13 -20.39
C ALA A 201 -0.64 8.73 -20.44
N TRP A 202 0.14 9.16 -19.44
CA TRP A 202 1.55 8.82 -19.31
C TRP A 202 1.76 7.32 -19.02
N LEU A 203 0.98 6.74 -18.10
CA LEU A 203 1.00 5.30 -17.80
C LEU A 203 0.63 4.45 -19.02
N ALA A 204 -0.38 4.87 -19.79
CA ALA A 204 -0.81 4.17 -21.00
C ALA A 204 0.31 4.14 -22.06
N GLN A 205 1.00 5.27 -22.26
CA GLN A 205 2.15 5.35 -23.17
C GLN A 205 3.31 4.44 -22.74
N ASN A 206 3.56 4.29 -21.44
CA ASN A 206 4.57 3.35 -20.91
C ASN A 206 4.19 1.89 -21.16
N THR A 207 2.91 1.57 -21.06
CA THR A 207 2.38 0.22 -21.35
C THR A 207 2.50 -0.12 -22.82
N VAL A 208 2.10 0.79 -23.72
CA VAL A 208 2.27 0.62 -25.18
C VAL A 208 3.75 0.40 -25.53
N ARG A 209 4.67 1.15 -24.90
CA ARG A 209 6.12 0.94 -25.08
C ARG A 209 6.57 -0.45 -24.64
N SER A 210 6.02 -0.97 -23.55
CA SER A 210 6.34 -2.29 -23.01
C SER A 210 5.74 -3.44 -23.84
N ALA A 211 4.49 -3.29 -24.28
CA ALA A 211 3.81 -4.23 -25.18
C ALA A 211 4.52 -4.32 -26.54
N ARG A 212 4.96 -3.19 -27.11
CA ARG A 212 5.76 -3.15 -28.36
C ARG A 212 7.10 -3.87 -28.25
N ARG A 213 7.63 -4.04 -27.03
CA ARG A 213 8.86 -4.81 -26.77
C ARG A 213 8.60 -6.32 -26.73
N GLY A 214 7.35 -6.77 -26.90
CA GLY A 214 7.00 -8.18 -27.01
C GLY A 214 7.30 -8.96 -25.72
N LEU A 215 6.99 -8.37 -24.55
CA LEU A 215 7.14 -9.03 -23.25
C LEU A 215 6.15 -10.21 -23.14
N ALA A 216 6.52 -11.35 -23.72
CA ALA A 216 5.95 -12.64 -23.36
C ALA A 216 6.72 -13.16 -22.14
N PHE A 217 5.99 -13.41 -21.05
CA PHE A 217 6.59 -14.02 -19.87
C PHE A 217 6.58 -15.54 -20.05
N HIS A 218 7.76 -16.16 -19.95
CA HIS A 218 7.90 -17.63 -19.92
C HIS A 218 8.02 -18.17 -18.50
N THR A 219 8.43 -17.31 -17.56
CA THR A 219 8.54 -17.57 -16.12
C THR A 219 8.62 -16.22 -15.41
N TRP A 220 8.69 -16.24 -14.08
CA TRP A 220 8.83 -15.03 -13.27
C TRP A 220 10.15 -14.30 -13.58
N SER A 221 10.09 -12.96 -13.62
CA SER A 221 11.25 -12.09 -13.70
C SER A 221 10.98 -10.74 -13.00
N PRO A 222 11.99 -9.93 -12.71
CA PRO A 222 11.77 -8.56 -12.22
C PRO A 222 10.87 -7.73 -13.15
N GLN A 223 10.93 -7.95 -14.45
CA GLN A 223 10.06 -7.27 -15.44
C GLN A 223 8.60 -7.70 -15.31
N TRP A 224 8.32 -8.92 -14.86
CA TRP A 224 6.97 -9.38 -14.54
C TRP A 224 6.34 -8.52 -13.43
N SER A 225 7.11 -8.27 -12.37
CA SER A 225 6.68 -7.46 -11.22
C SER A 225 6.42 -6.01 -11.62
N ASP A 226 7.25 -5.49 -12.53
CA ASP A 226 7.10 -4.16 -13.11
C ASP A 226 5.82 -4.03 -13.95
N ALA A 227 5.61 -4.96 -14.89
CA ALA A 227 4.43 -5.01 -15.75
C ALA A 227 3.14 -5.12 -14.93
N ARG A 228 3.13 -5.93 -13.87
CA ARG A 228 2.01 -6.04 -12.93
C ARG A 228 1.67 -4.69 -12.30
N SER A 229 2.67 -3.95 -11.80
CA SER A 229 2.45 -2.64 -11.17
C SER A 229 1.85 -1.65 -12.17
N VAL A 230 2.35 -1.60 -13.41
CA VAL A 230 1.80 -0.71 -14.43
C VAL A 230 0.35 -1.09 -14.78
N ALA A 231 0.06 -2.38 -14.97
CA ALA A 231 -1.27 -2.86 -15.28
C ALA A 231 -2.28 -2.54 -14.16
N THR A 232 -1.90 -2.74 -12.90
CA THR A 232 -2.72 -2.33 -11.75
C THR A 232 -2.90 -0.81 -11.66
N SER A 233 -1.89 -0.02 -12.05
CA SER A 233 -1.99 1.44 -12.08
C SER A 233 -3.03 1.92 -13.10
N LEU A 234 -3.08 1.30 -14.28
CA LEU A 234 -4.08 1.62 -15.31
C LEU A 234 -5.50 1.20 -14.90
N ALA A 235 -5.64 0.01 -14.31
CA ALA A 235 -6.92 -0.42 -13.75
C ALA A 235 -7.43 0.57 -12.69
N LYS A 236 -6.54 1.09 -11.85
CA LYS A 236 -6.89 2.12 -10.86
C LYS A 236 -7.37 3.43 -11.50
N GLN A 237 -6.84 3.78 -12.67
CA GLN A 237 -7.21 4.96 -13.46
C GLN A 237 -8.47 4.72 -14.32
N GLY A 238 -9.09 3.54 -14.24
CA GLY A 238 -10.35 3.21 -14.90
C GLY A 238 -10.23 2.38 -16.17
N ASP A 239 -9.02 1.96 -16.56
CA ASP A 239 -8.79 1.05 -17.70
C ASP A 239 -8.45 -0.36 -17.20
N PRO A 240 -9.43 -1.29 -17.12
CA PRO A 240 -9.20 -2.63 -16.59
C PRO A 240 -8.49 -3.57 -17.59
N GLU A 241 -8.45 -3.24 -18.88
CA GLU A 241 -8.01 -4.17 -19.93
C GLU A 241 -6.53 -4.57 -19.81
N PRO A 242 -5.57 -3.66 -19.53
CA PRO A 242 -4.18 -4.04 -19.30
C PRO A 242 -4.01 -5.04 -18.15
N LEU A 243 -4.82 -4.93 -17.09
CA LEU A 243 -4.77 -5.86 -15.97
C LEU A 243 -5.36 -7.22 -16.34
N ARG A 244 -6.46 -7.25 -17.11
CA ARG A 244 -7.05 -8.49 -17.63
C ARG A 244 -6.11 -9.21 -18.58
N GLU A 245 -5.46 -8.48 -19.48
CA GLU A 245 -4.45 -9.03 -20.38
C GLU A 245 -3.25 -9.62 -19.60
N PHE A 246 -2.79 -8.91 -18.57
CA PHE A 246 -1.74 -9.39 -17.69
C PHE A 246 -2.15 -10.71 -17.02
N ILE A 247 -3.33 -10.78 -16.39
CA ILE A 247 -3.82 -12.01 -15.73
C ILE A 247 -3.89 -13.18 -16.72
N ALA A 248 -4.38 -12.93 -17.94
CA ALA A 248 -4.53 -13.98 -18.96
C ALA A 248 -3.21 -14.53 -19.52
N ARG A 249 -2.12 -13.75 -19.46
CA ARG A 249 -0.86 -14.06 -20.20
C ARG A 249 0.38 -14.15 -19.33
N ALA A 250 0.37 -13.59 -18.13
CA ALA A 250 1.56 -13.45 -17.30
C ALA A 250 1.72 -14.59 -16.29
N HIS A 251 0.86 -15.61 -16.29
CA HIS A 251 0.91 -16.75 -15.38
C HIS A 251 1.19 -18.08 -16.13
N PRO A 252 2.33 -18.20 -16.83
CA PRO A 252 2.65 -19.39 -17.63
C PRO A 252 3.08 -20.61 -16.79
N ASP A 253 3.47 -20.41 -15.52
CA ASP A 253 4.03 -21.42 -14.64
C ASP A 253 3.72 -21.15 -13.15
N ASP A 254 4.00 -22.15 -12.31
CA ASP A 254 3.80 -22.07 -10.85
C ASP A 254 4.64 -20.96 -10.21
N ALA A 255 5.78 -20.59 -10.80
CA ALA A 255 6.65 -19.54 -10.27
C ALA A 255 5.97 -18.16 -10.34
N CYS A 256 5.27 -17.84 -11.45
CA CYS A 256 4.47 -16.63 -11.56
C CYS A 256 3.27 -16.63 -10.61
N GLU A 257 2.59 -17.76 -10.44
CA GLU A 257 1.47 -17.87 -9.48
C GLU A 257 1.94 -17.67 -8.04
N GLN A 258 3.03 -18.33 -7.67
CA GLN A 258 3.65 -18.17 -6.36
C GLN A 258 4.11 -16.73 -6.14
N ALA A 259 4.66 -16.07 -7.17
CA ALA A 259 5.04 -14.67 -7.12
C ALA A 259 3.86 -13.73 -6.87
N ALA A 260 2.72 -13.97 -7.53
CA ALA A 260 1.51 -13.21 -7.30
C ALA A 260 1.04 -13.33 -5.84
N LEU A 261 1.00 -14.55 -5.30
CA LEU A 261 0.58 -14.83 -3.93
C LEU A 261 1.55 -14.28 -2.89
N ASN A 262 2.86 -14.51 -3.04
CA ASN A 262 3.89 -14.00 -2.12
C ASN A 262 3.90 -12.47 -2.07
N TYR A 263 3.81 -11.79 -3.22
CA TYR A 263 3.68 -10.34 -3.21
C TYR A 263 2.40 -9.88 -2.53
N SER A 264 1.26 -10.50 -2.83
CA SER A 264 -0.01 -10.13 -2.20
C SER A 264 0.03 -10.36 -0.68
N ALA A 265 0.63 -11.47 -0.22
CA ALA A 265 0.85 -11.76 1.20
C ALA A 265 1.78 -10.74 1.88
N TYR A 266 2.88 -10.36 1.22
CA TYR A 266 3.76 -9.29 1.69
C TYR A 266 3.05 -7.94 1.75
N TRP A 267 2.33 -7.58 0.68
CA TRP A 267 1.59 -6.34 0.55
C TRP A 267 0.60 -6.16 1.69
N VAL A 268 -0.20 -7.19 2.00
CA VAL A 268 -1.18 -7.13 3.09
C VAL A 268 -0.54 -7.20 4.47
N GLY A 269 0.78 -7.44 4.57
CA GLY A 269 1.55 -7.52 5.81
C GLY A 269 1.47 -8.88 6.51
N GLU A 270 1.17 -9.96 5.78
CA GLU A 270 1.23 -11.32 6.31
C GLU A 270 2.65 -11.86 6.36
N ILE A 271 3.48 -11.50 5.38
CA ILE A 271 4.95 -11.67 5.48
C ILE A 271 5.50 -10.47 6.25
N PRO A 272 6.05 -10.66 7.48
CA PRO A 272 6.38 -9.55 8.37
C PRO A 272 7.74 -8.89 8.05
N HIS A 273 8.61 -9.57 7.32
CA HIS A 273 9.96 -9.10 7.03
C HIS A 273 9.98 -8.22 5.79
N ARG A 274 10.55 -7.01 5.93
CA ARG A 274 10.80 -6.07 4.83
C ARG A 274 11.61 -6.75 3.72
N GLN A 275 11.10 -6.64 2.49
CA GLN A 275 11.75 -7.17 1.29
C GLN A 275 12.50 -6.04 0.59
N ARG A 276 13.77 -6.26 0.25
CA ARG A 276 14.63 -5.24 -0.38
C ARG A 276 14.34 -5.05 -1.86
N ASP A 277 13.96 -6.13 -2.52
CA ASP A 277 13.67 -6.18 -3.95
C ASP A 277 12.61 -7.25 -4.23
N ASP A 278 12.34 -7.53 -5.50
CA ASP A 278 11.29 -8.45 -5.93
C ASP A 278 11.73 -9.93 -5.94
N THR A 279 13.00 -10.24 -5.66
CA THR A 279 13.55 -11.60 -5.77
C THR A 279 12.93 -12.59 -4.79
N PHE A 280 12.25 -12.12 -3.74
CA PHE A 280 11.50 -12.98 -2.83
C PHE A 280 10.21 -13.55 -3.43
N MET A 281 9.66 -12.91 -4.46
CA MET A 281 8.35 -13.26 -5.00
C MET A 281 8.26 -14.72 -5.48
N PRO A 282 9.14 -15.23 -6.36
CA PRO A 282 9.02 -16.59 -6.88
C PRO A 282 9.43 -17.67 -5.87
N ILE A 283 10.01 -17.30 -4.72
CA ILE A 283 10.55 -18.27 -3.78
C ILE A 283 9.41 -19.05 -3.15
N ASN A 284 9.41 -20.37 -3.35
CA ASN A 284 8.50 -21.26 -2.67
C ASN A 284 8.84 -21.28 -1.17
N THR A 285 8.07 -20.55 -0.36
CA THR A 285 8.22 -20.53 1.10
C THR A 285 6.90 -20.86 1.75
N SER A 286 6.93 -21.77 2.73
CA SER A 286 5.85 -22.02 3.69
C SER A 286 5.85 -20.99 4.83
N SER A 287 6.39 -19.78 4.59
CA SER A 287 6.66 -18.77 5.62
C SER A 287 5.42 -18.01 6.11
N TRP A 288 4.28 -18.16 5.43
CA TRP A 288 3.02 -17.49 5.74
C TRP A 288 1.83 -18.43 5.53
N TYR A 289 0.77 -18.25 6.33
CA TYR A 289 -0.33 -19.21 6.43
C TYR A 289 -1.40 -19.00 5.36
N GLY A 290 -1.83 -17.76 5.14
CA GLY A 290 -2.75 -17.31 4.09
C GLY A 290 -4.10 -16.81 4.59
N THR A 291 -4.38 -16.84 5.90
CA THR A 291 -5.67 -16.38 6.44
C THR A 291 -5.82 -14.86 6.35
N ARG A 292 -4.73 -14.10 6.51
CA ARG A 292 -4.80 -12.64 6.38
C ARG A 292 -5.01 -12.23 4.93
N LEU A 293 -4.33 -12.89 3.99
CA LEU A 293 -4.57 -12.68 2.57
C LEU A 293 -5.99 -13.09 2.15
N LEU A 294 -6.49 -14.25 2.59
CA LEU A 294 -7.86 -14.71 2.30
C LEU A 294 -8.89 -13.65 2.72
N ARG A 295 -8.82 -13.20 3.98
CA ARG A 295 -9.73 -12.18 4.51
C ARG A 295 -9.64 -10.87 3.73
N HIS A 296 -8.43 -10.46 3.35
CA HIS A 296 -8.22 -9.26 2.54
C HIS A 296 -8.89 -9.35 1.17
N LEU A 297 -8.70 -10.48 0.47
CA LEU A 297 -9.27 -10.70 -0.86
C LEU A 297 -10.80 -10.75 -0.79
N VAL A 298 -11.38 -11.51 0.15
CA VAL A 298 -12.84 -11.60 0.33
C VAL A 298 -13.46 -10.24 0.65
N HIS A 299 -12.81 -9.43 1.50
CA HIS A 299 -13.31 -8.10 1.82
C HIS A 299 -13.38 -7.18 0.60
N ARG A 300 -12.51 -7.37 -0.40
CA ARG A 300 -12.42 -6.57 -1.62
C ARG A 300 -13.11 -7.20 -2.84
N LEU A 301 -13.91 -8.24 -2.61
CA LEU A 301 -14.86 -8.74 -3.60
C LEU A 301 -16.09 -7.83 -3.62
N GLU A 302 -15.93 -6.67 -4.24
CA GLU A 302 -16.97 -5.65 -4.38
C GLU A 302 -17.11 -5.25 -5.86
N PRO A 303 -18.35 -5.17 -6.38
CA PRO A 303 -18.58 -4.64 -7.72
C PRO A 303 -17.97 -3.24 -7.88
N GLY A 304 -17.24 -3.01 -8.97
CA GLY A 304 -16.59 -1.73 -9.24
C GLY A 304 -15.26 -1.50 -8.51
N HIS A 305 -14.76 -2.46 -7.71
CA HIS A 305 -13.40 -2.35 -7.18
C HIS A 305 -12.39 -2.45 -8.34
N PRO A 306 -11.43 -1.51 -8.50
CA PRO A 306 -10.54 -1.46 -9.67
C PRO A 306 -9.69 -2.71 -9.90
N PHE A 307 -9.44 -3.48 -8.84
CA PHE A 307 -8.63 -4.71 -8.89
C PHE A 307 -9.48 -5.98 -8.75
N ILE A 308 -10.78 -5.93 -9.05
CA ILE A 308 -11.69 -7.07 -8.81
C ILE A 308 -11.23 -8.35 -9.51
N ASP A 309 -10.84 -8.27 -10.80
CA ASP A 309 -10.34 -9.43 -11.56
C ASP A 309 -9.06 -10.00 -10.93
N LEU A 310 -8.12 -9.14 -10.50
CA LEU A 310 -6.89 -9.58 -9.82
C LEU A 310 -7.17 -10.19 -8.43
N ASN A 311 -8.15 -9.66 -7.70
CA ASN A 311 -8.55 -10.20 -6.41
C ASN A 311 -9.17 -11.59 -6.56
N ILE A 312 -10.00 -11.79 -7.59
CA ILE A 312 -10.62 -13.08 -7.91
C ILE A 312 -9.53 -14.09 -8.32
N HIS A 313 -8.63 -13.71 -9.21
CA HIS A 313 -7.55 -14.59 -9.65
C HIS A 313 -6.63 -14.99 -8.48
N ASN A 314 -6.18 -14.04 -7.67
CA ASN A 314 -5.39 -14.34 -6.47
C ASN A 314 -6.13 -15.23 -5.46
N LEU A 315 -7.46 -15.07 -5.34
CA LEU A 315 -8.27 -15.90 -4.46
C LEU A 315 -8.36 -17.34 -4.96
N TRP A 316 -8.59 -17.51 -6.26
CA TRP A 316 -8.59 -18.82 -6.91
C TRP A 316 -7.24 -19.51 -6.77
N ALA A 317 -6.14 -18.80 -7.06
CA ALA A 317 -4.78 -19.33 -6.92
C ALA A 317 -4.48 -19.72 -5.45
N LEU A 318 -4.88 -18.87 -4.49
CA LEU A 318 -4.68 -19.12 -3.06
C LEU A 318 -5.41 -20.39 -2.59
N LEU A 319 -6.69 -20.54 -2.96
CA LEU A 319 -7.49 -21.68 -2.53
C LEU A 319 -7.13 -22.97 -3.26
N THR A 320 -6.62 -22.87 -4.49
CA THR A 320 -6.04 -24.01 -5.21
C THR A 320 -4.77 -24.50 -4.53
N ALA A 321 -3.88 -23.58 -4.14
CA ALA A 321 -2.64 -23.91 -3.45
C ALA A 321 -2.85 -24.35 -1.99
N ARG A 322 -3.89 -23.84 -1.33
CA ARG A 322 -4.14 -24.03 0.12
C ARG A 322 -5.63 -24.26 0.41
N PRO A 323 -6.20 -25.40 0.01
CA PRO A 323 -7.63 -25.68 0.16
C PRO A 323 -8.08 -25.70 1.61
N THR A 324 -7.21 -26.05 2.56
CA THR A 324 -7.55 -26.11 4.00
C THR A 324 -7.83 -24.74 4.63
N LEU A 325 -7.52 -23.62 3.94
CA LEU A 325 -7.75 -22.28 4.46
C LEU A 325 -9.22 -21.97 4.75
N VAL A 326 -10.14 -22.55 3.99
CA VAL A 326 -11.58 -22.32 4.17
C VAL A 326 -12.08 -22.85 5.51
N HIS A 327 -11.47 -23.93 6.02
CA HIS A 327 -11.75 -24.47 7.34
C HIS A 327 -11.02 -23.72 8.46
N ALA A 328 -9.85 -23.14 8.16
CA ALA A 328 -9.10 -22.34 9.11
C ALA A 328 -9.70 -20.94 9.35
N ASP A 329 -10.43 -20.39 8.37
CA ASP A 329 -11.23 -19.17 8.53
C ASP A 329 -12.65 -19.34 7.95
N PRO A 330 -13.54 -20.04 8.67
CA PRO A 330 -14.91 -20.28 8.22
C PRO A 330 -15.69 -19.00 7.96
N ALA A 331 -15.40 -17.90 8.67
CA ALA A 331 -16.10 -16.63 8.47
C ALA A 331 -15.82 -16.05 7.08
N SER A 332 -14.56 -16.08 6.64
CA SER A 332 -14.19 -15.68 5.28
C SER A 332 -14.79 -16.61 4.22
N ALA A 333 -14.89 -17.92 4.50
CA ALA A 333 -15.53 -18.87 3.59
C ALA A 333 -17.03 -18.58 3.40
N HIS A 334 -17.79 -18.35 4.48
CA HIS A 334 -19.21 -17.98 4.37
C HIS A 334 -19.39 -16.65 3.63
N ALA A 335 -18.62 -15.61 3.99
CA ALA A 335 -18.69 -14.31 3.32
C ALA A 335 -18.39 -14.41 1.81
N LEU A 336 -17.49 -15.32 1.42
CA LEU A 336 -17.19 -15.60 0.02
C LEU A 336 -18.37 -16.25 -0.70
N VAL A 337 -19.01 -17.25 -0.09
CA VAL A 337 -20.22 -17.88 -0.65
C VAL A 337 -21.36 -16.86 -0.80
N ASP A 338 -21.53 -15.95 0.14
CA ASP A 338 -22.60 -14.95 0.13
C ASP A 338 -22.38 -13.85 -0.92
N ARG A 339 -21.12 -13.43 -1.14
CA ARG A 339 -20.77 -12.34 -2.08
C ARG A 339 -20.69 -12.80 -3.54
N THR A 340 -20.38 -14.07 -3.76
CA THR A 340 -20.10 -14.60 -5.10
C THR A 340 -21.29 -14.52 -6.08
N PRO A 341 -22.53 -14.86 -5.70
CA PRO A 341 -23.67 -14.83 -6.62
C PRO A 341 -23.87 -13.46 -7.29
N ALA A 342 -23.85 -12.37 -6.52
CA ALA A 342 -24.01 -11.02 -7.06
C ALA A 342 -22.90 -10.63 -8.04
N LEU A 343 -21.66 -11.08 -7.81
CA LEU A 343 -20.56 -10.84 -8.74
C LEU A 343 -20.71 -11.65 -10.03
N LEU A 344 -21.14 -12.91 -9.91
CA LEU A 344 -21.45 -13.78 -11.05
C LEU A 344 -22.66 -13.29 -11.85
N GLU A 345 -23.58 -12.53 -11.27
CA GLU A 345 -24.68 -11.94 -12.03
C GLU A 345 -24.29 -10.60 -12.69
N SER A 346 -23.21 -9.97 -12.22
CA SER A 346 -22.74 -8.70 -12.76
C SER A 346 -21.94 -8.85 -14.07
N ASP A 347 -21.93 -7.80 -14.88
CA ASP A 347 -21.07 -7.67 -16.07
C ASP A 347 -19.72 -6.99 -15.77
N THR A 348 -19.35 -6.89 -14.49
CA THR A 348 -18.17 -6.11 -14.06
C THR A 348 -16.85 -6.90 -14.09
N ILE A 349 -16.92 -8.22 -14.13
CA ILE A 349 -15.78 -9.13 -14.11
C ILE A 349 -15.54 -9.76 -15.49
N SER A 350 -14.28 -10.09 -15.78
CA SER A 350 -13.88 -10.78 -17.00
C SER A 350 -14.44 -12.20 -17.10
N GLY A 351 -14.45 -12.76 -18.32
CA GLY A 351 -14.84 -14.16 -18.55
C GLY A 351 -13.96 -15.16 -17.79
N GLN A 352 -12.64 -14.88 -17.69
CA GLN A 352 -11.70 -15.69 -16.90
C GLN A 352 -12.05 -15.65 -15.41
N SER A 353 -12.20 -14.47 -14.83
CA SER A 353 -12.53 -14.33 -13.41
C SER A 353 -13.89 -14.95 -13.06
N ARG A 354 -14.86 -14.93 -13.98
CA ARG A 354 -16.13 -15.67 -13.81
C ARG A 354 -15.92 -17.18 -13.71
N GLN A 355 -15.05 -17.77 -14.53
CA GLN A 355 -14.73 -19.20 -14.47
C GLN A 355 -14.01 -19.55 -13.17
N GLU A 356 -12.98 -18.78 -12.80
CA GLU A 356 -12.22 -18.94 -11.56
C GLU A 356 -13.13 -18.86 -10.32
N LEU A 357 -14.01 -17.85 -10.27
CA LEU A 357 -14.94 -17.64 -9.16
C LEU A 357 -16.01 -18.74 -9.10
N THR A 358 -16.45 -19.26 -10.24
CA THR A 358 -17.35 -20.43 -10.31
C THR A 358 -16.66 -21.67 -9.76
N SER A 359 -15.38 -21.90 -10.10
CA SER A 359 -14.58 -23.00 -9.57
C SER A 359 -14.41 -22.91 -8.04
N VAL A 360 -14.16 -21.70 -7.54
CA VAL A 360 -14.08 -21.43 -6.09
C VAL A 360 -15.40 -21.75 -5.39
N LEU A 361 -16.53 -21.26 -5.92
CA LEU A 361 -17.84 -21.51 -5.34
C LEU A 361 -18.21 -23.00 -5.33
N TYR A 362 -17.91 -23.70 -6.42
CA TYR A 362 -18.10 -25.15 -6.50
C TYR A 362 -17.29 -25.87 -5.42
N SER A 363 -16.01 -25.52 -5.28
CA SER A 363 -15.12 -26.10 -4.27
C SER A 363 -15.59 -25.82 -2.84
N LEU A 364 -16.11 -24.63 -2.55
CA LEU A 364 -16.65 -24.31 -1.22
C LEU A 364 -17.87 -25.17 -0.87
N ARG A 365 -18.78 -25.36 -1.84
CA ARG A 365 -19.99 -26.18 -1.65
C ARG A 365 -19.64 -27.65 -1.42
N THR A 366 -18.66 -28.19 -2.15
CA THR A 366 -18.20 -29.57 -1.94
C THR A 366 -17.48 -29.75 -0.61
N ASN A 367 -16.84 -28.71 -0.07
CA ASN A 367 -16.19 -28.70 1.24
C ASN A 367 -17.14 -28.32 2.41
N GLY A 368 -18.46 -28.38 2.20
CA GLY A 368 -19.43 -28.24 3.30
C GLY A 368 -19.77 -26.81 3.71
N PHE A 369 -19.54 -25.82 2.82
CA PHE A 369 -20.03 -24.45 2.98
C PHE A 369 -21.23 -24.21 2.05
N PRO A 370 -22.45 -24.62 2.44
CA PRO A 370 -23.64 -24.31 1.65
C PRO A 370 -23.91 -22.81 1.71
N GLY A 371 -24.34 -22.21 0.59
CA GLY A 371 -24.75 -20.80 0.62
C GLY A 371 -25.94 -20.58 1.51
N THR A 372 -26.10 -19.34 2.00
CA THR A 372 -27.37 -18.93 2.60
C THR A 372 -28.42 -19.04 1.51
N GLY A 373 -29.17 -20.14 1.48
CA GLY A 373 -30.28 -20.30 0.55
C GLY A 373 -31.15 -19.06 0.69
N THR A 374 -31.24 -18.27 -0.38
CA THR A 374 -32.26 -17.23 -0.49
C THR A 374 -33.59 -17.95 -0.38
N SER A 375 -34.17 -17.84 0.81
CA SER A 375 -35.56 -18.15 1.02
C SER A 375 -36.35 -17.07 0.28
N ARG A 376 -36.88 -17.47 -0.88
CA ARG A 376 -37.84 -16.80 -1.77
C ARG A 376 -37.29 -15.94 -2.88
#